data_AF-A0A6L2KT66-F1
#
_entry.id   AF-A0A6L2KT66-F1
#
_cell.length_a   1.000
_cell.length_b   1.000
_cell.length_c   1.000
_cell.angle_alpha   90.00
_cell.angle_beta   90.00
_cell.angle_gamma   90.00
#
_symmetry.space_group_name_H-M   'P 1'
#
loop_
_entity.id
_entity.type
_entity.pdbx_description
1 polymer ?
#
loop_
_entity_poly.entity_id
_entity_poly.type
_entity_poly.pdbx_seq_one_letter_code
_entity_poly.pdbx_strand_id
1 'polypeptide(L)'
;MTEEIVSLLLQSVKDIVSTDIPIENLKRPKSGMVIRYGEVSLSLAMTRIKLAASLGASLVWITGGLNLIQTLIKETLPCWFISVHRSDLNKVDSGGMIGMLKGYALAHFTVLSGAFAWGVDSVSSASKKRPVILEAHLGFMARALDCKTSLGCDRATWRAYVSGFVSLMVSCTPKWVREVDVEILRSLSRGLRKWDEEELALALLGIGGVSSMGAAAEFIVESSV
;
A
#
# COMPACT_ATOMS: atom_id res chain seq x y z
N MET A 1 -15.79 -3.95 13.38
CA MET A 1 -14.48 -4.05 14.09
C MET A 1 -13.27 -3.69 13.20
N THR A 2 -13.14 -4.23 11.98
CA THR A 2 -12.01 -3.88 11.08
C THR A 2 -12.06 -2.44 10.59
N GLU A 3 -13.25 -1.91 10.30
CA GLU A 3 -13.46 -0.52 9.86
C GLU A 3 -13.02 0.49 10.92
N GLU A 4 -13.27 0.19 12.19
CA GLU A 4 -12.91 0.99 13.35
C GLU A 4 -11.40 1.00 13.53
N ILE A 5 -10.73 -0.16 13.38
CA ILE A 5 -9.25 -0.23 13.43
C ILE A 5 -8.64 0.55 12.26
N VAL A 6 -9.19 0.42 11.05
CA VAL A 6 -8.74 1.20 9.88
C VAL A 6 -8.93 2.70 10.13
N SER A 7 -10.07 3.11 10.67
CA SER A 7 -10.37 4.51 10.99
C SER A 7 -9.42 5.07 12.06
N LEU A 8 -9.14 4.29 13.11
CA LEU A 8 -8.17 4.64 14.16
C LEU A 8 -6.75 4.75 13.61
N LEU A 9 -6.32 3.84 12.73
CA LEU A 9 -5.02 3.90 12.07
C LEU A 9 -4.89 5.20 11.26
N LEU A 10 -5.89 5.52 10.46
CA LEU A 10 -5.88 6.72 9.61
C LEU A 10 -5.95 8.00 10.43
N GLN A 11 -6.68 8.00 11.55
CA GLN A 11 -6.67 9.12 12.49
C GLN A 11 -5.29 9.27 13.14
N SER A 12 -4.66 8.17 13.56
CA SER A 12 -3.31 8.18 14.12
C SER A 12 -2.29 8.77 13.13
N VAL A 13 -2.40 8.46 11.83
CA VAL A 13 -1.56 9.07 10.78
C VAL A 13 -1.75 10.59 10.74
N LYS A 14 -2.99 11.07 10.80
CA LYS A 14 -3.28 12.52 10.84
C LYS A 14 -2.67 13.18 12.07
N ASP A 15 -2.78 12.54 13.23
CA ASP A 15 -2.29 13.07 14.51
C ASP A 15 -0.75 13.12 14.54
N ILE A 16 -0.08 12.07 14.02
CA ILE A 16 1.38 12.01 13.87
C ILE A 16 1.85 13.15 12.96
N VAL A 17 1.23 13.32 11.79
CA VAL A 17 1.60 14.38 10.84
C VAL A 17 1.36 15.78 11.43
N SER A 18 0.26 15.97 12.16
CA SER A 18 -0.08 17.27 12.76
C SER A 18 0.84 17.65 13.92
N THR A 19 1.43 16.66 14.60
CA THR A 19 2.32 16.86 15.75
C THR A 19 3.79 16.98 15.34
N ASP A 20 4.23 16.17 14.36
CA ASP A 20 5.65 16.02 14.01
C ASP A 20 6.08 16.93 12.83
N ILE A 21 5.12 17.51 12.10
CA ILE A 21 5.38 18.42 10.97
C ILE A 21 4.71 19.75 11.27
N PRO A 22 5.44 20.86 11.49
CA PRO A 22 4.84 22.17 11.64
C PRO A 22 4.23 22.61 10.29
N ILE A 23 2.93 22.39 10.13
CA ILE A 23 2.16 22.73 8.91
C ILE A 23 2.09 24.26 8.67
N GLU A 24 2.49 25.09 9.64
CA GLU A 24 2.23 26.54 9.63
C GLU A 24 3.20 27.43 8.83
N ASN A 25 4.35 26.96 8.32
CA ASN A 25 5.37 27.89 7.77
C ASN A 25 5.99 27.52 6.41
N LEU A 26 5.20 27.06 5.44
CA LEU A 26 5.63 27.03 4.02
C LEU A 26 5.43 28.40 3.31
N LYS A 27 5.83 29.50 3.96
CA LYS A 27 5.99 30.80 3.28
C LYS A 27 7.47 30.98 2.92
N ARG A 28 7.72 31.10 1.60
CA ARG A 28 8.99 31.32 0.86
C ARG A 28 10.24 31.65 1.71
N PRO A 29 11.39 30.96 1.52
CA PRO A 29 12.63 31.38 2.14
C PRO A 29 13.20 32.61 1.41
N LYS A 30 13.39 33.71 2.14
CA LYS A 30 14.39 34.72 1.79
C LYS A 30 15.72 34.29 2.39
N SER A 31 16.70 34.09 1.51
CA SER A 31 18.15 34.09 1.74
C SER A 31 18.72 33.05 2.72
N GLY A 32 19.50 32.12 2.15
CA GLY A 32 20.82 31.78 2.67
C GLY A 32 20.92 31.05 4.01
N MET A 33 20.22 29.92 4.19
CA MET A 33 20.66 28.89 5.13
C MET A 33 20.16 27.52 4.66
N VAL A 34 21.09 26.59 4.43
CA VAL A 34 20.78 25.22 4.02
C VAL A 34 20.08 24.50 5.17
N ILE A 35 18.77 24.30 5.05
CA ILE A 35 17.91 23.64 6.04
C ILE A 35 18.04 22.12 5.88
N ARG A 36 18.74 21.46 6.82
CA ARG A 36 18.74 19.99 7.03
C ARG A 36 17.61 19.53 7.98
N TYR A 37 16.47 20.22 8.00
CA TYR A 37 15.40 20.04 9.01
C TYR A 37 14.12 19.32 8.49
N GLY A 38 14.15 18.73 7.29
CA GLY A 38 12.97 18.07 6.69
C GLY A 38 12.97 16.53 6.71
N GLU A 39 14.14 15.90 6.79
CA GLU A 39 14.28 14.44 6.61
C GLU A 39 14.21 13.65 7.93
N VAL A 40 14.69 14.25 9.01
CA VAL A 40 14.66 13.68 10.37
C VAL A 40 13.23 13.63 10.92
N SER A 41 12.38 14.61 10.60
CA SER A 41 10.96 14.61 11.00
C SER A 41 10.13 13.60 10.20
N LEU A 42 10.38 13.44 8.90
CA LEU A 42 9.68 12.47 8.06
C LEU A 42 10.03 11.02 8.42
N SER A 43 11.31 10.72 8.65
CA SER A 43 11.75 9.38 9.07
C SER A 43 11.17 8.98 10.44
N LEU A 44 11.10 9.93 11.39
CA LEU A 44 10.44 9.72 12.68
C LEU A 44 8.93 9.48 12.51
N ALA A 45 8.24 10.33 11.75
CA ALA A 45 6.82 10.18 11.46
C ALA A 45 6.53 8.81 10.81
N MET A 46 7.34 8.41 9.82
CA MET A 46 7.22 7.12 9.16
C MET A 46 7.42 5.95 10.13
N THR A 47 8.37 6.06 11.06
CA THR A 47 8.58 5.04 12.09
C THR A 47 7.34 4.89 12.98
N ARG A 48 6.75 6.01 13.43
CA ARG A 48 5.52 5.99 14.22
C ARG A 48 4.33 5.44 13.43
N ILE A 49 4.24 5.74 12.14
CA ILE A 49 3.21 5.19 11.24
C ILE A 49 3.36 3.68 11.10
N LYS A 50 4.58 3.17 10.90
CA LYS A 50 4.85 1.72 10.85
C LYS A 50 4.48 1.03 12.17
N LEU A 51 4.77 1.67 13.31
CA LEU A 51 4.36 1.18 14.62
C LEU A 51 2.83 1.15 14.78
N ALA A 52 2.13 2.22 14.38
CA ALA A 52 0.68 2.26 14.41
C ALA A 52 0.06 1.19 13.50
N ALA A 53 0.61 0.99 12.31
CA ALA A 53 0.21 -0.07 11.39
C ALA A 53 0.44 -1.47 11.97
N SER A 54 1.59 -1.71 12.62
CA SER A 54 1.87 -2.97 13.29
C SER A 54 0.95 -3.22 14.47
N LEU A 55 0.64 -2.20 15.27
CA LEU A 55 -0.31 -2.31 16.38
C LEU A 55 -1.71 -2.64 15.86
N GLY A 56 -2.17 -1.93 14.82
CA GLY A 56 -3.43 -2.23 14.15
C GLY A 56 -3.49 -3.68 13.65
N ALA A 57 -2.42 -4.15 13.00
CA ALA A 57 -2.35 -5.51 12.48
C ALA A 57 -2.44 -6.56 13.61
N SER A 58 -1.76 -6.33 14.73
CA SER A 58 -1.83 -7.18 15.92
C SER A 58 -3.24 -7.19 16.53
N LEU A 59 -3.90 -6.03 16.60
CA LEU A 59 -5.28 -5.93 17.10
C LEU A 59 -6.26 -6.72 16.24
N VAL A 60 -6.18 -6.61 14.91
CA VAL A 60 -7.02 -7.41 14.00
C VAL A 60 -6.77 -8.90 14.21
N TRP A 61 -5.50 -9.30 14.33
CA TRP A 61 -5.15 -10.71 14.53
C TRP A 61 -5.67 -11.27 15.86
N ILE A 62 -5.44 -10.56 16.97
CA ILE A 62 -5.83 -11.03 18.30
C ILE A 62 -7.36 -11.04 18.49
N THR A 63 -8.07 -10.09 17.89
CA THR A 63 -9.52 -9.95 18.09
C THR A 63 -10.36 -10.89 17.22
N GLY A 64 -9.94 -11.17 15.98
CA GLY A 64 -10.76 -11.95 15.04
C GLY A 64 -10.00 -12.95 14.17
N GLY A 65 -8.69 -13.11 14.37
CA GLY A 65 -7.87 -14.12 13.71
C GLY A 65 -7.94 -14.08 12.18
N LEU A 66 -7.87 -15.26 11.58
CA LEU A 66 -7.81 -15.42 10.12
C LEU A 66 -9.05 -14.89 9.38
N ASN A 67 -10.25 -15.08 9.95
CA ASN A 67 -11.49 -14.67 9.30
C ASN A 67 -11.56 -13.15 9.18
N LEU A 68 -11.17 -12.43 10.24
CA LEU A 68 -11.19 -10.98 10.24
C LEU A 68 -10.15 -10.39 9.28
N ILE A 69 -8.99 -11.02 9.15
CA ILE A 69 -7.96 -10.63 8.16
C ILE A 69 -8.45 -10.89 6.74
N GLN A 70 -9.13 -12.01 6.50
CA GLN A 70 -9.73 -12.30 5.20
C GLN A 70 -10.77 -11.24 4.83
N THR A 71 -11.68 -10.89 5.73
CA THR A 71 -12.66 -9.82 5.52
C THR A 71 -11.97 -8.46 5.33
N LEU A 72 -10.94 -8.17 6.12
CA LEU A 72 -10.18 -6.93 6.00
C LEU A 72 -9.62 -6.74 4.58
N ILE A 73 -8.95 -7.77 4.07
CA ILE A 73 -8.23 -7.71 2.78
C ILE A 73 -9.21 -7.80 1.61
N LYS A 74 -10.20 -8.71 1.66
CA LYS A 74 -11.12 -8.91 0.52
C LYS A 74 -12.24 -7.89 0.43
N GLU A 75 -12.66 -7.33 1.55
CA GLU A 75 -13.91 -6.56 1.63
C GLU A 75 -13.66 -5.17 2.23
N THR A 76 -13.20 -5.10 3.48
CA THR A 76 -13.10 -3.81 4.20
C THR A 76 -12.21 -2.81 3.47
N LEU A 77 -11.00 -3.21 3.05
CA LEU A 77 -10.07 -2.31 2.35
C LEU A 77 -10.57 -1.90 0.97
N PRO A 78 -10.97 -2.82 0.06
CA PRO A 78 -11.58 -2.44 -1.20
C PRO A 78 -12.80 -1.51 -1.04
N CYS A 79 -13.71 -1.81 -0.11
CA CYS A 79 -14.85 -0.95 0.18
C CYS A 79 -14.42 0.44 0.66
N TRP A 80 -13.41 0.51 1.54
CA TRP A 80 -12.85 1.78 2.00
C TRP A 80 -12.31 2.59 0.81
N PHE A 81 -11.49 2.01 -0.06
CA PHE A 81 -10.92 2.71 -1.22
C PHE A 81 -11.97 3.23 -2.22
N ILE A 82 -13.08 2.51 -2.37
CA ILE A 82 -14.20 2.89 -3.26
C ILE A 82 -15.07 3.98 -2.60
N SER A 83 -15.21 3.95 -1.27
CA SER A 83 -16.07 4.90 -0.56
C SER A 83 -15.56 6.34 -0.68
N VAL A 84 -16.48 7.30 -0.85
CA VAL A 84 -16.13 8.72 -0.96
C VAL A 84 -15.75 9.26 0.41
N HIS A 85 -14.46 9.52 0.64
CA HIS A 85 -14.02 10.17 1.87
C HIS A 85 -14.18 11.68 1.75
N ARG A 86 -15.31 12.20 2.26
CA ARG A 86 -15.61 13.65 2.30
C ARG A 86 -14.55 14.51 3.02
N SER A 87 -13.56 13.93 3.71
CA SER A 87 -12.59 14.69 4.49
C SER A 87 -11.58 15.48 3.65
N ASP A 88 -11.44 15.19 2.35
CA ASP A 88 -10.32 15.70 1.56
C ASP A 88 -10.71 16.80 0.54
N LEU A 89 -11.98 17.25 0.56
CA LEU A 89 -12.46 18.32 -0.34
C LEU A 89 -12.04 19.75 0.07
N ASN A 90 -11.45 19.96 1.25
CA ASN A 90 -11.33 21.30 1.85
C ASN A 90 -9.90 21.85 2.07
N LYS A 91 -8.81 21.20 1.62
CA LYS A 91 -7.46 21.79 1.74
C LYS A 91 -6.59 21.52 0.52
N VAL A 92 -6.43 22.56 -0.30
CA VAL A 92 -5.80 22.55 -1.63
C VAL A 92 -4.27 22.35 -1.62
N ASP A 93 -3.55 22.41 -0.49
CA ASP A 93 -2.06 22.39 -0.55
C ASP A 93 -1.32 21.47 0.46
N SER A 94 -2.01 20.69 1.31
CA SER A 94 -1.35 19.73 2.22
C SER A 94 -1.86 18.28 2.14
N GLY A 95 -2.85 18.02 1.28
CA GLY A 95 -3.50 16.71 1.14
C GLY A 95 -2.59 15.61 0.56
N GLY A 96 -1.60 15.98 -0.28
CA GLY A 96 -0.73 15.00 -0.95
C GLY A 96 0.16 14.20 0.01
N MET A 97 0.77 14.86 1.00
CA MET A 97 1.67 14.18 1.95
C MET A 97 0.90 13.34 2.97
N ILE A 98 -0.20 13.86 3.51
CA ILE A 98 -1.07 13.10 4.42
C ILE A 98 -1.68 11.91 3.69
N GLY A 99 -2.14 12.08 2.45
CA GLY A 99 -2.65 11.00 1.61
C GLY A 99 -1.58 9.93 1.37
N MET A 100 -0.38 10.34 0.96
CA MET A 100 0.75 9.41 0.79
C MET A 100 1.05 8.59 2.05
N LEU A 101 1.09 9.25 3.22
CA LEU A 101 1.34 8.58 4.50
C LEU A 101 0.19 7.65 4.92
N LYS A 102 -1.08 8.01 4.65
CA LYS A 102 -2.22 7.11 4.82
C LYS A 102 -2.07 5.86 3.95
N GLY A 103 -1.71 6.03 2.67
CA GLY A 103 -1.47 4.94 1.75
C GLY A 103 -0.38 3.98 2.25
N TYR A 104 0.76 4.52 2.68
CA TYR A 104 1.83 3.71 3.27
C TYR A 104 1.42 3.00 4.56
N ALA A 105 0.66 3.66 5.43
CA ALA A 105 0.13 3.07 6.66
C ALA A 105 -0.76 1.86 6.34
N LEU A 106 -1.70 2.04 5.40
CA LEU A 106 -2.59 0.97 4.94
C LEU A 106 -1.81 -0.18 4.30
N ALA A 107 -0.77 0.11 3.51
CA ALA A 107 0.06 -0.93 2.89
C ALA A 107 0.77 -1.79 3.95
N HIS A 108 1.46 -1.15 4.91
CA HIS A 108 2.13 -1.85 6.01
C HIS A 108 1.14 -2.65 6.85
N PHE A 109 0.02 -2.03 7.21
CA PHE A 109 -1.04 -2.67 7.98
C PHE A 109 -1.57 -3.93 7.27
N THR A 110 -1.87 -3.83 5.97
CA THR A 110 -2.40 -4.95 5.18
C THR A 110 -1.40 -6.11 5.11
N VAL A 111 -0.13 -5.82 4.78
CA VAL A 111 0.90 -6.86 4.65
C VAL A 111 1.21 -7.50 6.00
N LEU A 112 1.32 -6.72 7.08
CA LEU A 112 1.56 -7.25 8.42
C LEU A 112 0.37 -8.10 8.90
N SER A 113 -0.86 -7.66 8.67
CA SER A 113 -2.05 -8.48 8.95
C SER A 113 -2.00 -9.81 8.20
N GLY A 114 -1.71 -9.79 6.89
CA GLY A 114 -1.51 -11.03 6.13
C GLY A 114 -0.41 -11.90 6.74
N ALA A 115 0.75 -11.32 7.05
CA ALA A 115 1.89 -12.05 7.60
C ALA A 115 1.56 -12.72 8.94
N PHE A 116 0.77 -12.09 9.81
CA PHE A 116 0.28 -12.72 11.04
C PHE A 116 -0.70 -13.87 10.77
N ALA A 117 -1.56 -13.77 9.75
CA ALA A 117 -2.51 -14.81 9.39
C ALA A 117 -1.87 -16.06 8.79
N TRP A 118 -1.02 -15.88 7.78
CA TRP A 118 -0.55 -16.99 6.93
C TRP A 118 0.97 -17.16 6.91
N GLY A 119 1.72 -16.27 7.57
CA GLY A 119 3.18 -16.27 7.53
C GLY A 119 3.76 -15.78 6.21
N VAL A 120 5.06 -15.47 6.22
CA VAL A 120 5.78 -15.09 5.00
C VAL A 120 6.10 -16.30 4.11
N ASP A 121 6.12 -17.50 4.70
CA ASP A 121 6.38 -18.78 4.04
C ASP A 121 5.14 -19.66 3.91
N SER A 122 5.26 -20.77 3.19
CA SER A 122 4.18 -21.74 2.96
C SER A 122 4.15 -22.87 4.01
N VAL A 123 4.76 -22.64 5.18
CA VAL A 123 4.88 -23.64 6.26
C VAL A 123 3.56 -23.78 7.04
N SER A 124 2.78 -22.71 7.15
CA SER A 124 1.52 -22.70 7.89
C SER A 124 0.38 -23.30 7.06
N SER A 125 -0.51 -24.08 7.69
CA SER A 125 -1.74 -24.58 7.05
C SER A 125 -2.67 -23.46 6.59
N ALA A 126 -2.64 -22.30 7.26
CA ALA A 126 -3.39 -21.10 6.88
C ALA A 126 -2.94 -20.51 5.53
N SER A 127 -1.72 -20.85 5.06
CA SER A 127 -1.23 -20.41 3.74
C SER A 127 -2.06 -20.93 2.57
N LYS A 128 -2.85 -22.01 2.74
CA LYS A 128 -3.71 -22.53 1.66
C LYS A 128 -4.77 -21.54 1.18
N LYS A 129 -5.23 -20.63 2.06
CA LYS A 129 -6.20 -19.58 1.69
C LYS A 129 -5.55 -18.32 1.12
N ARG A 130 -4.23 -18.16 1.31
CA ARG A 130 -3.48 -16.96 0.92
C ARG A 130 -3.59 -16.65 -0.58
N PRO A 131 -3.42 -17.61 -1.52
CA PRO A 131 -3.50 -17.30 -2.96
C PRO A 131 -4.85 -16.69 -3.34
N VAL A 132 -5.96 -17.31 -2.91
CA VAL A 132 -7.33 -16.84 -3.20
C VAL A 132 -7.60 -15.44 -2.65
N ILE A 133 -7.07 -15.13 -1.46
CA ILE A 133 -7.26 -13.83 -0.82
C ILE A 133 -6.42 -12.75 -1.52
N LEU A 134 -5.16 -13.06 -1.82
CA LEU A 134 -4.26 -12.16 -2.54
C LEU A 134 -4.73 -11.90 -3.96
N GLU A 135 -5.22 -12.92 -4.67
CA GLU A 135 -5.76 -12.82 -6.02
C GLU A 135 -6.95 -11.87 -6.07
N ALA A 136 -7.88 -11.98 -5.12
CA ALA A 136 -9.02 -11.08 -5.03
C ALA A 136 -8.58 -9.61 -4.80
N HIS A 137 -7.61 -9.40 -3.91
CA HIS A 137 -7.15 -8.05 -3.55
C HIS A 137 -6.29 -7.40 -4.63
N LEU A 138 -5.32 -8.14 -5.17
CA LEU A 138 -4.48 -7.70 -6.28
C LEU A 138 -5.29 -7.54 -7.56
N GLY A 139 -6.29 -8.40 -7.79
CA GLY A 139 -7.25 -8.24 -8.88
C GLY A 139 -8.09 -6.97 -8.74
N PHE A 140 -8.51 -6.61 -7.52
CA PHE A 140 -9.11 -5.30 -7.27
C PHE A 140 -8.15 -4.15 -7.62
N MET A 141 -6.89 -4.22 -7.18
CA MET A 141 -5.87 -3.21 -7.49
C MET A 141 -5.63 -3.06 -8.99
N ALA A 142 -5.45 -4.18 -9.71
CA ALA A 142 -5.27 -4.21 -11.15
C ALA A 142 -6.44 -3.52 -11.90
N ARG A 143 -7.68 -3.85 -11.56
CA ARG A 143 -8.86 -3.20 -12.15
C ARG A 143 -8.93 -1.71 -11.85
N ALA A 144 -8.57 -1.31 -10.64
CA ALA A 144 -8.53 0.10 -10.25
C ALA A 144 -7.44 0.88 -11.00
N LEU A 145 -6.27 0.28 -11.24
CA LEU A 145 -5.21 0.86 -12.09
C LEU A 145 -5.62 1.00 -13.56
N ASP A 146 -6.43 0.07 -14.06
CA ASP A 146 -7.02 0.13 -15.41
C ASP A 146 -8.20 1.12 -15.52
N CYS A 147 -8.49 1.91 -14.47
CA CYS A 147 -9.66 2.79 -14.39
C CYS A 147 -11.02 2.07 -14.56
N LYS A 148 -11.06 0.74 -14.39
CA LYS A 148 -12.30 -0.06 -14.45
C LYS A 148 -13.13 0.08 -13.17
N THR A 149 -12.53 0.60 -12.10
CA THR A 149 -13.19 0.88 -10.83
C THR A 149 -12.98 2.35 -10.48
N SER A 150 -14.05 3.07 -10.15
CA SER A 150 -13.93 4.41 -9.57
C SER A 150 -13.49 4.32 -8.12
N LEU A 151 -12.49 5.11 -7.73
CA LEU A 151 -12.02 5.21 -6.35
C LEU A 151 -12.58 6.48 -5.71
N GLY A 152 -12.96 6.39 -4.44
CA GLY A 152 -13.46 7.52 -3.64
C GLY A 152 -12.40 8.17 -2.74
N CYS A 153 -11.23 7.55 -2.62
CA CYS A 153 -10.07 8.08 -1.91
C CYS A 153 -9.22 9.01 -2.80
N ASP A 154 -8.34 9.80 -2.17
CA ASP A 154 -7.41 10.66 -2.90
C ASP A 154 -6.35 9.86 -3.67
N ARG A 155 -5.90 10.42 -4.80
CA ARG A 155 -4.93 9.77 -5.70
C ARG A 155 -3.59 9.45 -5.02
N ALA A 156 -3.14 10.29 -4.07
CA ALA A 156 -1.86 10.10 -3.40
C ALA A 156 -1.94 8.91 -2.43
N THR A 157 -3.05 8.75 -1.69
CA THR A 157 -3.32 7.57 -0.87
C THR A 157 -3.35 6.31 -1.72
N TRP A 158 -4.09 6.32 -2.83
CA TRP A 158 -4.18 5.13 -3.70
C TRP A 158 -2.81 4.73 -4.24
N ARG A 159 -2.09 5.68 -4.82
CA ARG A 159 -0.76 5.43 -5.38
C ARG A 159 0.21 4.90 -4.31
N ALA A 160 0.31 5.58 -3.17
CA ALA A 160 1.20 5.16 -2.10
C ALA A 160 0.81 3.79 -1.50
N TYR A 161 -0.48 3.46 -1.45
CA TYR A 161 -0.93 2.14 -1.05
C TYR A 161 -0.45 1.06 -2.01
N VAL A 162 -0.70 1.23 -3.30
CA VAL A 162 -0.33 0.23 -4.32
C VAL A 162 1.18 0.05 -4.38
N SER A 163 1.93 1.14 -4.51
CA SER A 163 3.40 1.10 -4.56
C SER A 163 3.98 0.50 -3.28
N GLY A 164 3.49 0.93 -2.11
CA GLY A 164 3.92 0.41 -0.82
C GLY A 164 3.60 -1.08 -0.63
N PHE A 165 2.41 -1.51 -1.03
CA PHE A 165 1.98 -2.91 -0.90
C PHE A 165 2.82 -3.83 -1.79
N VAL A 166 3.00 -3.45 -3.07
CA VAL A 166 3.81 -4.21 -4.03
C VAL A 166 5.28 -4.23 -3.60
N SER A 167 5.82 -3.10 -3.14
CA SER A 167 7.20 -3.02 -2.64
C SER A 167 7.43 -3.96 -1.45
N LEU A 168 6.51 -4.00 -0.49
CA LEU A 168 6.56 -4.93 0.64
C LEU A 168 6.42 -6.39 0.19
N MET A 169 5.59 -6.68 -0.82
CA MET A 169 5.48 -8.04 -1.35
C MET A 169 6.78 -8.51 -2.01
N VAL A 170 7.38 -7.65 -2.83
CA VAL A 170 8.64 -7.92 -3.53
C VAL A 170 9.79 -8.11 -2.52
N SER A 171 9.88 -7.25 -1.52
CA SER A 171 11.01 -7.25 -0.58
C SER A 171 10.87 -8.21 0.60
N CYS A 172 9.67 -8.37 1.16
CA CYS A 172 9.45 -9.10 2.40
C CYS A 172 8.69 -10.42 2.22
N THR A 173 7.84 -10.55 1.19
CA THR A 173 7.01 -11.74 0.98
C THR A 173 7.06 -12.29 -0.44
N PRO A 174 8.26 -12.57 -0.99
CA PRO A 174 8.42 -12.98 -2.39
C PRO A 174 7.67 -14.29 -2.75
N LYS A 175 7.41 -15.17 -1.77
CA LYS A 175 6.59 -16.36 -1.98
C LYS A 175 5.13 -16.03 -2.28
N TRP A 176 4.61 -14.95 -1.71
CA TRP A 176 3.24 -14.51 -1.99
C TRP A 176 3.11 -14.11 -3.45
N VAL A 177 4.09 -13.38 -3.99
CA VAL A 177 4.13 -12.97 -5.40
C VAL A 177 4.08 -14.18 -6.34
N ARG A 178 4.84 -15.25 -6.04
CA ARG A 178 4.89 -16.48 -6.85
C ARG A 178 3.58 -17.27 -6.89
N GLU A 179 2.70 -17.03 -5.93
CA GLU A 179 1.41 -17.71 -5.82
C GLU A 179 0.29 -16.95 -6.53
N VAL A 180 0.56 -15.75 -7.05
CA VAL A 180 -0.40 -14.90 -7.74
C VAL A 180 -0.41 -15.22 -9.23
N ASP A 181 -1.59 -15.16 -9.84
CA ASP A 181 -1.77 -15.33 -11.27
C ASP A 181 -0.96 -14.31 -12.09
N VAL A 182 -0.32 -14.80 -13.17
CA VAL A 182 0.58 -13.99 -14.01
C VAL A 182 -0.14 -12.83 -14.70
N GLU A 183 -1.42 -12.96 -15.05
CA GLU A 183 -2.20 -11.89 -15.70
C GLU A 183 -2.41 -10.72 -14.74
N ILE A 184 -2.62 -11.01 -13.45
CA ILE A 184 -2.73 -9.98 -12.42
C ILE A 184 -1.39 -9.27 -12.25
N LEU A 185 -0.29 -10.01 -12.16
CA LEU A 185 1.06 -9.42 -12.06
C LEU A 185 1.36 -8.54 -13.28
N ARG A 186 1.03 -9.02 -14.50
CA ARG A 186 1.20 -8.24 -15.75
C ARG A 186 0.38 -6.95 -15.72
N SER A 187 -0.89 -7.01 -15.32
CA SER A 187 -1.76 -5.83 -15.24
C SER A 187 -1.24 -4.80 -14.22
N LEU A 188 -0.82 -5.27 -13.04
CA LEU A 188 -0.22 -4.40 -12.02
C LEU A 188 1.07 -3.74 -12.51
N SER A 189 1.97 -4.49 -13.14
CA SER A 189 3.22 -3.96 -13.67
C SER A 189 2.99 -2.88 -14.75
N ARG A 190 2.02 -3.08 -15.64
CA ARG A 190 1.61 -2.04 -16.60
C ARG A 190 1.04 -0.79 -15.91
N GLY A 191 0.29 -0.96 -14.84
CA GLY A 191 -0.20 0.16 -14.02
C GLY A 191 0.94 0.93 -13.34
N LEU A 192 1.91 0.22 -12.77
CA LEU A 192 3.11 0.82 -12.15
C LEU A 192 3.97 1.57 -13.16
N ARG A 193 4.11 1.07 -14.40
CA ARG A 193 4.80 1.79 -15.49
C ARG A 193 4.16 3.15 -15.74
N LYS A 194 2.83 3.24 -15.79
CA LYS A 194 2.13 4.53 -15.99
C LYS A 194 2.40 5.54 -14.88
N TRP A 195 2.94 5.09 -13.76
CA TRP A 195 3.34 5.91 -12.63
C TRP A 195 4.85 6.14 -12.56
N ASP A 196 5.63 5.76 -13.58
CA ASP A 196 7.09 5.88 -13.58
C ASP A 196 7.77 5.01 -12.50
N GLU A 197 7.17 3.85 -12.17
CA GLU A 197 7.68 2.89 -11.19
C GLU A 197 8.14 1.59 -11.89
N GLU A 198 8.94 1.74 -12.95
CA GLU A 198 9.39 0.62 -13.79
C GLU A 198 10.26 -0.39 -13.05
N GLU A 199 11.16 0.06 -12.17
CA GLU A 199 11.99 -0.84 -11.37
C GLU A 199 11.17 -1.77 -10.48
N LEU A 200 10.11 -1.22 -9.86
CA LEU A 200 9.19 -2.01 -9.03
C LEU A 200 8.35 -2.96 -9.90
N ALA A 201 7.90 -2.51 -11.07
CA ALA A 201 7.16 -3.32 -12.02
C ALA A 201 7.97 -4.52 -12.53
N LEU A 202 9.26 -4.30 -12.84
CA LEU A 202 10.20 -5.34 -13.24
C LEU A 202 10.53 -6.28 -12.08
N ALA A 203 10.74 -5.75 -10.87
CA ALA A 203 10.98 -6.57 -9.69
C ALA A 203 9.78 -7.49 -9.38
N LEU A 204 8.55 -6.97 -9.53
CA LEU A 204 7.33 -7.76 -9.37
C LEU A 204 7.27 -8.95 -10.34
N LEU A 205 7.52 -8.70 -11.64
CA LEU A 205 7.51 -9.75 -12.66
C LEU A 205 8.70 -10.72 -12.47
N GLY A 206 9.86 -10.23 -12.07
CA GLY A 206 11.04 -11.06 -11.83
C GLY A 206 10.83 -12.05 -10.68
N ILE A 207 10.18 -11.61 -9.59
CA ILE A 207 9.92 -12.48 -8.43
C ILE A 207 8.84 -13.52 -8.71
N GLY A 208 7.88 -13.22 -9.60
CA GLY A 208 6.81 -14.13 -10.01
C GLY A 208 7.30 -15.48 -10.55
N GLY A 209 8.57 -15.58 -10.95
CA GLY A 209 9.23 -16.83 -11.33
C GLY A 209 9.09 -17.16 -12.81
N VAL A 210 9.17 -18.44 -13.15
CA VAL A 210 9.22 -18.89 -14.57
C VAL A 210 7.95 -18.54 -15.34
N SER A 211 6.79 -18.61 -14.69
CA SER A 211 5.49 -18.28 -15.29
C SER A 211 5.40 -16.81 -15.73
N SER A 212 6.08 -15.89 -15.05
CA SER A 212 6.08 -14.46 -15.37
C SER A 212 7.21 -14.02 -16.31
N MET A 213 8.16 -14.91 -16.67
CA MET A 213 9.28 -14.56 -17.55
C MET A 213 8.84 -14.02 -18.92
N GLY A 214 7.79 -14.60 -19.51
CA GLY A 214 7.22 -14.10 -20.77
C GLY A 214 6.69 -12.68 -20.63
N ALA A 215 5.90 -12.42 -19.57
CA ALA A 215 5.40 -11.09 -19.26
C ALA A 215 6.53 -10.09 -18.96
N ALA A 216 7.61 -10.51 -18.31
CA ALA A 216 8.79 -9.68 -18.06
C ALA A 216 9.52 -9.31 -19.35
N ALA A 217 9.70 -10.28 -20.27
CA ALA A 217 10.33 -10.02 -21.56
C ALA A 217 9.51 -9.05 -22.41
N GLU A 218 8.19 -9.27 -22.51
CA GLU A 218 7.25 -8.35 -23.18
C GLU A 218 7.34 -6.94 -22.57
N PHE A 219 7.35 -6.86 -21.24
CA PHE A 219 7.47 -5.58 -20.54
C PHE A 219 8.76 -4.86 -20.94
N ILE A 220 9.93 -5.51 -20.92
CA ILE A 220 11.20 -4.88 -21.30
C ILE A 220 11.18 -4.40 -22.75
N VAL A 221 10.65 -5.21 -23.67
CA VAL A 221 10.59 -4.85 -25.10
C VAL A 221 9.69 -3.62 -25.31
N GLU A 222 8.53 -3.58 -24.66
CA GLU A 222 7.63 -2.42 -24.71
C GLU A 222 8.25 -1.13 -24.13
N SER A 223 9.20 -1.23 -23.19
CA SER A 223 9.92 -0.06 -22.63
C SER A 223 11.08 0.42 -23.52
N SER A 224 11.48 -0.36 -24.53
CA SER A 224 12.64 -0.06 -25.40
C SER A 224 12.29 0.61 -26.74
N VAL A 225 11.00 0.85 -26.98
CA VAL A 225 10.44 1.47 -28.20
C VAL A 225 9.92 2.87 -27.87
#